data_AF-A0A1V5FRQ6-F1
#
_entry.id   AF-A0A1V5FRQ6-F1
#
_cell.length_a   1.000
_cell.length_b   1.000
_cell.length_c   1.000
_cell.angle_alpha   90.00
_cell.angle_beta   90.00
_cell.angle_gamma   90.00
#
_symmetry.space_group_name_H-M   'P 1'
#
loop_
_entity.id
_entity.type
_entity.pdbx_description
1 polymer ?
#
loop_
_entity_poly.entity_id
_entity_poly.type
_entity_poly.pdbx_seq_one_letter_code
_entity_poly.pdbx_strand_id
1 'polypeptide(L)' 'MLGDSQAKALDAFGAPKTDRPGAAIAKRTVFLIDKEGIVRFVDLDYNIEDDKETLYAAMEQLAHPPHRAE' A
#
# COMPACT_ATOMS: atom_id res chain seq x y z
N MET A 1 8.99 11.11 -14.95
CA MET A 1 10.05 10.35 -14.26
C MET A 1 9.83 10.50 -12.77
N LEU A 2 9.72 9.38 -12.04
CA LEU A 2 9.73 9.38 -10.57
C LEU A 2 11.15 9.76 -10.10
N GLY A 3 11.27 10.51 -9.01
CA GLY A 3 12.57 10.84 -8.40
C GLY A 3 13.17 9.65 -7.65
N ASP A 4 14.49 9.66 -7.44
CA ASP A 4 15.26 8.57 -6.80
C ASP A 4 14.68 8.08 -5.46
N SER A 5 14.16 8.98 -4.63
CA SER A 5 13.56 8.63 -3.34
C SER A 5 12.27 7.82 -3.47
N GLN A 6 11.47 8.09 -4.49
CA GLN A 6 10.23 7.39 -4.79
C GLN A 6 10.54 6.01 -5.40
N ALA A 7 11.56 5.93 -6.26
CA ALA A 7 12.03 4.65 -6.81
C ALA A 7 12.57 3.70 -5.71
N LYS A 8 13.38 4.23 -4.77
CA LYS A 8 13.88 3.45 -3.62
C LYS A 8 12.76 2.93 -2.73
N ALA A 9 11.71 3.72 -2.49
CA ALA A 9 10.56 3.27 -1.72
C ALA A 9 9.84 2.12 -2.42
N LEU A 10 9.58 2.25 -3.73
CA LEU A 10 8.92 1.19 -4.51
C LEU A 10 9.71 -0.13 -4.48
N ASP A 11 11.04 -0.06 -4.59
CA ASP A 11 11.92 -1.24 -4.52
C ASP A 11 11.93 -1.86 -3.12
N ALA A 12 11.98 -1.03 -2.07
CA ALA A 12 11.98 -1.51 -0.68
C ALA A 12 10.66 -2.21 -0.29
N PHE A 13 9.54 -1.75 -0.83
CA PHE A 13 8.22 -2.32 -0.58
C PHE A 13 7.79 -3.39 -1.60
N GLY A 14 8.62 -3.69 -2.62
CA GLY A 14 8.32 -4.70 -3.62
C GLY A 14 7.11 -4.37 -4.51
N ALA A 15 6.82 -3.07 -4.71
CA ALA A 15 5.66 -2.65 -5.49
C ALA A 15 5.79 -3.13 -6.95
N PRO A 16 4.79 -3.82 -7.52
CA PRO A 16 4.89 -4.37 -8.86
C PRO A 16 4.98 -3.26 -9.90
N LYS A 17 5.81 -3.49 -10.92
CA LYS A 17 6.02 -2.57 -12.04
C LYS A 17 5.43 -3.21 -13.29
N THR A 18 4.77 -2.42 -14.12
CA THR A 18 4.36 -2.84 -15.46
C THR A 18 5.42 -2.39 -16.45
N ASP A 19 5.98 -3.33 -17.19
CA ASP A 19 6.86 -3.02 -18.31
C ASP A 19 6.01 -2.50 -19.48
N ARG A 20 6.18 -1.21 -19.82
CA ARG A 20 5.76 -0.68 -21.12
C ARG A 20 6.99 -0.44 -21.98
N PRO A 21 6.87 -0.54 -23.32
CA PRO A 21 7.98 -0.20 -24.22
C PRO A 21 8.49 1.22 -23.90
N GLY A 22 9.72 1.31 -23.37
CA GLY A 22 10.38 2.56 -23.02
C GLY A 22 10.17 3.10 -21.59
N ALA A 23 9.37 2.45 -20.73
CA ALA A 23 9.24 2.85 -19.32
C ALA A 23 8.67 1.75 -18.42
N ALA A 24 9.31 1.52 -17.26
CA ALA A 24 8.71 0.79 -16.14
C ALA A 24 7.80 1.75 -15.36
N ILE A 25 6.49 1.50 -15.39
CA ILE A 25 5.50 2.29 -14.65
C ILE A 25 5.11 1.49 -13.41
N ALA A 26 5.26 2.09 -12.23
CA ALA A 26 4.76 1.49 -11.00
C ALA A 26 3.25 1.27 -11.08
N LYS A 27 2.77 0.08 -10.71
CA LYS A 27 1.34 -0.15 -10.50
C LYS A 27 0.86 0.68 -9.31
N ARG A 28 -0.46 0.95 -9.25
CA ARG A 28 -1.05 1.55 -8.07
C ARG A 28 -1.05 0.51 -6.96
N THR A 29 -0.46 0.86 -5.84
CA THR A 29 -0.26 -0.03 -4.71
C THR A 29 -0.53 0.75 -3.43
N VAL A 30 -1.14 0.10 -2.44
CA VAL A 30 -1.44 0.68 -1.13
C VAL A 30 -0.79 -0.18 -0.05
N PHE A 31 -0.05 0.48 0.83
CA PHE A 31 0.47 -0.10 2.07
C PHE A 31 -0.12 0.68 3.24
N LEU A 32 -0.74 -0.02 4.19
CA LEU A 32 -1.18 0.55 5.45
C LEU A 32 -0.18 0.16 6.53
N ILE A 33 0.51 1.16 7.09
CA ILE A 33 1.53 0.98 8.10
C ILE A 33 1.03 1.62 9.39
N ASP A 34 1.10 0.88 10.51
CA ASP A 34 0.73 1.43 11.81
C ASP A 34 1.81 2.34 12.40
N LYS A 35 1.54 2.89 13.59
CA LYS A 35 2.46 3.81 14.29
C LYS A 35 3.73 3.12 14.79
N GLU A 36 3.75 1.79 14.87
CA GLU A 36 4.93 0.99 15.25
C GLU A 36 5.79 0.65 14.02
N GLY A 37 5.37 1.07 12.82
CA GLY A 37 6.06 0.78 11.56
C GLY A 37 5.72 -0.59 10.98
N ILE A 38 4.67 -1.25 11.48
CA ILE A 38 4.27 -2.59 11.03
C ILE A 38 3.26 -2.46 9.90
N VAL A 39 3.49 -3.20 8.81
CA VAL A 39 2.55 -3.30 7.68
C VAL A 39 1.34 -4.13 8.13
N ARG A 40 0.15 -3.53 8.10
CA ARG A 40 -1.12 -4.15 8.52
C ARG A 40 -2.04 -4.51 7.36
N PHE A 41 -1.89 -3.84 6.23
CA PHE A 41 -2.62 -4.14 5.00
C PHE A 41 -1.75 -3.84 3.78
N VAL A 42 -1.86 -4.66 2.76
CA VAL A 42 -1.15 -4.52 1.48
C VAL A 42 -2.12 -4.83 0.35
N ASP A 43 -2.18 -3.93 -0.62
CA ASP A 43 -2.82 -4.16 -1.90
C ASP A 43 -1.88 -3.75 -3.03
N LEU A 44 -1.37 -4.73 -3.76
CA LEU A 44 -0.38 -4.55 -4.82
C LEU A 44 -0.97 -4.15 -6.17
N ASP A 45 -2.29 -4.26 -6.36
CA ASP A 45 -2.98 -3.97 -7.63
C ASP A 45 -4.24 -3.12 -7.41
N TYR A 46 -4.15 -2.22 -6.43
CA TYR A 46 -5.28 -1.45 -5.90
C TYR A 46 -6.09 -0.72 -6.98
N ASN A 47 -7.35 -1.13 -7.12
CA ASN A 47 -8.38 -0.46 -7.89
C ASN A 47 -9.24 0.43 -6.98
N ILE A 48 -9.32 1.73 -7.30
CA ILE A 48 -10.07 2.69 -6.48
C ILE A 48 -11.56 2.35 -6.41
N GLU A 49 -12.15 1.87 -7.50
CA GLU A 49 -13.59 1.63 -7.55
C GLU A 49 -13.98 0.42 -6.70
N ASP A 50 -13.16 -0.64 -6.78
CA ASP A 50 -13.47 -1.93 -6.18
C ASP A 50 -12.92 -2.09 -4.76
N ASP A 51 -11.74 -1.54 -4.48
CA ASP A 51 -10.97 -1.88 -3.27
C ASP A 51 -11.04 -0.82 -2.15
N LYS A 52 -11.64 0.35 -2.42
CA LYS A 52 -11.69 1.47 -1.45
C LYS A 52 -12.35 1.11 -0.12
N GLU A 53 -13.42 0.31 -0.16
CA GLU A 53 -14.16 -0.06 1.05
C GLU A 53 -13.32 -0.98 1.94
N THR A 54 -12.56 -1.90 1.33
CA THR A 54 -11.62 -2.78 2.04
C THR A 54 -10.51 -1.97 2.71
N LEU A 55 -9.97 -0.96 2.01
CA LEU A 55 -8.99 -0.05 2.59
C LEU A 55 -9.57 0.73 3.78
N TYR A 56 -10.78 1.27 3.65
CA TYR A 56 -11.42 2.02 4.73
C TYR A 56 -11.72 1.15 5.96
N ALA A 57 -12.18 -0.09 5.76
CA ALA A 57 -12.36 -1.04 6.85
C ALA A 57 -11.04 -1.36 7.57
N ALA A 58 -9.94 -1.55 6.82
CA ALA A 58 -8.62 -1.77 7.41
C ALA A 58 -8.12 -0.54 8.21
N MET A 59 -8.38 0.67 7.70
CA MET A 59 -8.07 1.92 8.42
C MET A 59 -8.88 2.06 9.71
N GLU A 60 -10.17 1.71 9.68
CA GLU A 60 -11.03 1.77 10.85
C GLU A 60 -10.58 0.80 11.95
N GLN A 61 -10.18 -0.42 11.57
CA GLN A 61 -9.60 -1.40 12.50
C GLN A 61 -8.30 -0.90 13.15
N LEU A 62 -7.47 -0.12 12.42
CA LEU A 62 -6.28 0.50 13.01
C LEU A 62 -6.61 1.68 13.93
N ALA A 63 -7.61 2.48 13.58
CA ALA A 63 -8.03 3.63 14.37
C ALA A 63 -8.73 3.20 15.67
N HIS A 64 -9.46 2.09 15.61
CA HIS A 64 -10.21 1.50 16.72
C HIS A 64 -9.81 0.04 16.89
N PRO A 65 -8.59 -0.24 17.39
CA PRO A 65 -8.17 -1.62 17.59
C PRO A 65 -9.17 -2.29 18.53
N PRO A 66 -9.64 -3.52 18.22
CA PRO A 66 -10.55 -4.23 19.09
C PRO A 66 -9.92 -4.31 20.48
N HIS A 67 -10.70 -3.96 21.50
CA HIS A 67 -10.27 -4.02 22.89
C HIS A 67 -9.73 -5.43 23.14
N ARG A 68 -8.42 -5.58 23.31
CA ARG A 68 -7.84 -6.87 23.70
C ARG A 68 -8.38 -7.15 25.10
N ALA A 69 -9.24 -8.14 25.23
CA ALA A 69 -9.53 -8.73 26.53
C ALA A 69 -8.25 -9.44 26.96
N GLU A 70 -7.64 -8.93 28.04
CA GLU A 70 -6.51 -9.55 28.73
C GLU A 70 -6.91 -10.87 29.39
#